data_AF-A0A7C7UKZ2-F1
#
_entry.id   AF-A0A7C7UKZ2-F1
#
_cell.length_a   1.000
_cell.length_b   1.000
_cell.length_c   1.000
_cell.angle_alpha   90.00
_cell.angle_beta   90.00
_cell.angle_gamma   90.00
#
_symmetry.space_group_name_H-M   'P 1'
#
loop_
_entity.id
_entity.type
_entity.pdbx_description
1 polymer ?
#
loop_
_entity_poly.entity_id
_entity_poly.type
_entity_poly.pdbx_seq_one_letter_code
_entity_poly.pdbx_strand_id
1 'polypeptide(L)'
;MVIIMEDIRERLYTMREACSLLRVHPNTIRRWDREGKVRVVRPERGQRRIPESEITRLLTKTPISLPSPKVSPPQEAISEQEHLSSFLSYVFTYHRDDWELVRSIILIRDGYTCSKCGGKELLGVHRKDGTGRNDPENLVTLCHKCHQEIHKSISGPKVHKIESKSPKKPPEKPKTGTTIDKALSEGKELSRHTILDELTPAGLAQRTAFGDLLSTAIALRNFSLEEISVRSRCPVSIAKLFCERMGNRGYIQDKEGRYELRVKVVR
;
A
#
# COMPACT_ATOMS: atom_id res chain seq x y z
N MET A 1 -32.97 -44.23 7.19
CA MET A 1 -33.10 -42.93 6.50
C MET A 1 -32.24 -41.93 7.25
N VAL A 2 -31.01 -41.71 6.80
CA VAL A 2 -30.08 -40.78 7.48
C VAL A 2 -30.41 -39.39 6.97
N ILE A 3 -31.04 -38.58 7.82
CA ILE A 3 -31.25 -37.15 7.52
C ILE A 3 -29.87 -36.50 7.69
N ILE A 4 -29.25 -36.17 6.57
CA ILE A 4 -28.04 -35.37 6.53
C ILE A 4 -28.44 -34.01 7.12
N MET A 5 -27.97 -33.72 8.33
CA MET A 5 -27.89 -32.35 8.83
C MET A 5 -26.86 -31.63 7.96
N GLU A 6 -27.31 -31.17 6.79
CA GLU A 6 -26.55 -30.20 6.02
C GLU A 6 -26.38 -28.97 6.90
N ASP A 7 -25.13 -28.69 7.23
CA ASP A 7 -24.65 -27.50 7.87
C ASP A 7 -25.01 -26.31 6.95
N ILE A 8 -26.22 -25.74 7.14
CA ILE A 8 -26.71 -24.56 6.41
C ILE A 8 -25.90 -23.36 6.90
N ARG A 9 -24.63 -23.28 6.49
CA ARG A 9 -23.84 -22.06 6.61
C ARG A 9 -24.38 -21.07 5.60
N GLU A 10 -25.18 -20.15 6.11
CA GLU A 10 -25.72 -19.03 5.34
C GLU A 10 -24.60 -18.26 4.63
N ARG A 11 -24.81 -17.94 3.34
CA ARG A 11 -23.83 -17.18 2.56
C ARG A 11 -23.69 -15.77 3.14
N LEU A 12 -22.45 -15.37 3.36
CA LEU A 12 -22.08 -14.08 3.91
C LEU A 12 -21.53 -13.16 2.83
N TYR A 13 -22.29 -12.11 2.50
CA TYR A 13 -21.91 -11.14 1.49
C TYR A 13 -21.00 -10.06 2.08
N THR A 14 -19.97 -9.69 1.32
CA THR A 14 -19.18 -8.50 1.60
C THR A 14 -20.02 -7.23 1.40
N MET A 15 -19.55 -6.11 1.95
CA MET A 15 -20.22 -4.82 1.77
C MET A 15 -20.41 -4.46 0.29
N ARG A 16 -19.40 -4.74 -0.56
CA ARG A 16 -19.47 -4.48 -2.00
C ARG A 16 -20.55 -5.33 -2.67
N GLU A 17 -20.57 -6.63 -2.41
CA GLU A 17 -21.57 -7.53 -3.00
C GLU A 17 -22.99 -7.18 -2.54
N ALA A 18 -23.16 -6.87 -1.25
CA ALA A 18 -24.43 -6.42 -0.71
C ALA A 18 -24.91 -5.11 -1.35
N CYS A 19 -24.02 -4.14 -1.59
CA CYS A 19 -24.37 -2.90 -2.29
C CYS A 19 -24.83 -3.18 -3.74
N SER A 20 -24.15 -4.10 -4.44
CA SER A 20 -24.51 -4.49 -5.80
C SER A 20 -25.89 -5.16 -5.85
N LEU A 21 -26.19 -6.05 -4.91
CA LEU A 21 -27.46 -6.77 -4.85
C LEU A 21 -28.62 -5.84 -4.44
N LEU A 22 -28.41 -5.00 -3.44
CA LEU A 22 -29.43 -4.08 -2.92
C LEU A 22 -29.56 -2.79 -3.73
N ARG A 23 -28.65 -2.54 -4.68
CA ARG A 23 -28.58 -1.30 -5.49
C ARG A 23 -28.58 -0.02 -4.65
N VAL A 24 -27.92 -0.05 -3.50
CA VAL A 24 -27.81 1.10 -2.59
C VAL A 24 -26.35 1.48 -2.37
N HIS A 25 -26.12 2.75 -2.04
CA HIS A 25 -24.79 3.23 -1.67
C HIS A 25 -24.31 2.58 -0.35
N PRO A 26 -23.00 2.29 -0.17
CA PRO A 26 -22.47 1.71 1.06
C PRO A 26 -22.83 2.48 2.34
N ASN A 27 -22.99 3.79 2.26
CA ASN A 27 -23.41 4.62 3.41
C ASN A 27 -24.83 4.32 3.87
N THR A 28 -25.71 3.92 2.96
CA THR A 28 -27.08 3.51 3.29
C THR A 28 -27.06 2.27 4.16
N ILE A 29 -26.29 1.25 3.78
CA ILE A 29 -26.15 0.00 4.54
C ILE A 29 -25.46 0.26 5.88
N ARG A 30 -24.41 1.08 5.93
CA ARG A 30 -23.73 1.45 7.19
C ARG A 30 -24.65 2.22 8.14
N ARG A 31 -25.48 3.11 7.60
CA ARG A 31 -26.51 3.82 8.36
C ARG A 31 -27.53 2.84 8.91
N TRP A 32 -28.02 1.91 8.10
CA TRP A 32 -28.91 0.84 8.56
C TRP A 32 -28.27 -0.04 9.63
N ASP A 33 -26.97 -0.33 9.54
CA ASP A 33 -26.26 -1.13 10.54
C ASP A 33 -26.19 -0.39 11.89
N ARG A 34 -25.87 0.91 11.85
CA ARG A 34 -25.88 1.76 13.05
C ARG A 34 -27.28 1.91 13.65
N GLU A 35 -28.30 1.99 12.81
CA GLU A 35 -29.70 2.10 13.20
C GLU A 35 -30.34 0.74 13.54
N GLY A 36 -29.59 -0.37 13.47
CA GLY A 36 -30.12 -1.73 13.72
C GLY A 36 -31.14 -2.22 12.68
N LYS A 37 -31.24 -1.56 11.53
CA LYS A 37 -32.18 -1.86 10.43
C LYS A 37 -31.69 -2.97 9.49
N VAL A 38 -30.39 -3.29 9.52
CA VAL A 38 -29.79 -4.42 8.79
C VAL A 38 -28.98 -5.30 9.74
N ARG A 39 -29.15 -6.62 9.64
CA ARG A 39 -28.37 -7.61 10.38
C ARG A 39 -26.98 -7.76 9.75
N VAL A 40 -25.93 -7.65 10.58
CA VAL A 40 -24.53 -7.74 10.14
C VAL A 40 -23.77 -8.69 11.05
N VAL A 41 -23.05 -9.64 10.45
CA VAL A 41 -22.10 -10.52 11.13
C VAL A 41 -20.73 -9.86 11.15
N ARG A 42 -20.10 -9.80 12.34
CA ARG A 42 -18.76 -9.25 12.56
C ARG A 42 -17.83 -10.39 13.00
N PRO A 43 -17.04 -10.98 12.10
CA PRO A 43 -16.02 -11.96 12.50
C PRO A 43 -15.00 -11.30 13.43
N GLU A 44 -14.40 -12.05 14.38
CA GLU A 44 -13.54 -11.53 15.47
C GLU A 44 -12.37 -10.63 15.01
N ARG A 45 -11.93 -10.77 13.75
CA ARG A 45 -10.93 -9.90 13.10
C ARG A 45 -11.30 -9.53 11.66
N GLY A 46 -12.58 -9.64 11.30
CA GLY A 46 -13.05 -9.54 9.93
C GLY A 46 -13.86 -8.28 9.64
N GLN A 47 -13.94 -7.96 8.35
CA GLN A 47 -14.86 -6.93 7.86
C GLN A 47 -16.32 -7.38 8.02
N ARG A 48 -17.24 -6.41 8.09
CA ARG A 48 -18.68 -6.63 8.13
C ARG A 48 -19.14 -7.58 7.01
N ARG A 49 -20.02 -8.50 7.35
CA ARG A 49 -20.68 -9.42 6.43
C ARG A 49 -22.19 -9.35 6.59
N ILE A 50 -22.91 -9.38 5.48
CA ILE A 50 -24.37 -9.35 5.49
C ILE A 50 -24.86 -10.75 5.11
N PRO A 51 -25.68 -11.38 5.96
CA PRO A 51 -26.23 -12.69 5.68
C PRO A 51 -27.21 -12.66 4.48
N GLU A 52 -27.29 -13.75 3.73
CA GLU A 52 -28.16 -13.90 2.56
C GLU A 52 -29.65 -13.68 2.88
N SER A 53 -30.15 -14.24 3.99
CA SER A 53 -31.50 -14.02 4.49
C SER A 53 -31.80 -12.53 4.67
N GLU A 54 -30.78 -11.76 5.04
CA GLU A 54 -30.91 -10.34 5.27
C GLU A 54 -30.96 -9.54 3.98
N ILE A 55 -30.15 -9.91 2.98
CA ILE A 55 -30.26 -9.36 1.63
C ILE A 55 -31.65 -9.64 1.05
N THR A 56 -32.11 -10.88 1.14
CA THR A 56 -33.43 -11.29 0.65
C THR A 56 -34.56 -10.55 1.38
N ARG A 57 -34.47 -10.38 2.71
CA ARG A 57 -35.43 -9.60 3.51
C ARG A 57 -35.50 -8.13 3.08
N LEU A 58 -34.35 -7.54 2.73
CA LEU A 58 -34.28 -6.14 2.30
C LEU A 58 -34.84 -5.95 0.88
N LEU A 59 -34.66 -6.94 0.00
CA LEU A 59 -35.23 -6.92 -1.36
C LEU A 59 -36.75 -7.06 -1.35
N THR A 60 -37.32 -7.89 -0.47
CA THR A 60 -38.77 -8.14 -0.39
C THR A 60 -39.56 -7.00 0.25
N LYS A 61 -38.92 -6.14 1.06
CA LYS A 61 -39.57 -4.95 1.67
C LYS A 61 -39.73 -3.76 0.74
N THR A 62 -39.16 -3.80 -0.46
CA THR A 62 -39.29 -2.73 -1.46
C THR A 62 -40.35 -3.06 -2.49
N PRO A 63 -41.60 -2.59 -2.37
CA PRO A 63 -42.33 -2.16 -3.55
C PRO A 63 -41.61 -0.91 -4.08
N ILE A 64 -41.05 -1.03 -5.28
CA ILE A 64 -40.42 0.05 -6.01
C ILE A 64 -41.47 1.13 -6.28
N SER A 65 -41.42 2.22 -5.53
CA SER A 65 -41.71 3.54 -6.10
C SER A 65 -40.37 4.21 -6.31
N LEU A 66 -39.93 4.24 -7.57
CA LEU A 66 -38.80 5.08 -7.98
C LEU A 66 -39.17 6.53 -7.61
N PRO A 67 -38.37 7.24 -6.80
CA PRO A 67 -38.37 8.68 -6.95
C PRO A 67 -37.81 8.95 -8.34
N SER A 68 -38.61 9.56 -9.21
CA SER A 68 -38.13 10.14 -10.47
C SER A 68 -36.82 10.88 -10.22
N PRO A 69 -35.85 10.87 -11.16
CA PRO A 69 -34.64 11.67 -11.01
C PRO A 69 -35.10 13.11 -10.84
N LYS A 70 -35.04 13.63 -9.62
CA LYS A 70 -35.21 15.06 -9.37
C LYS A 70 -34.05 15.69 -10.13
N VAL A 71 -34.36 16.30 -11.28
CA VAL A 71 -33.47 17.24 -11.94
C VAL A 71 -33.09 18.21 -10.83
N SER A 72 -31.83 18.11 -10.41
CA SER A 72 -31.33 18.97 -9.35
C SER A 72 -31.43 20.40 -9.88
N PRO A 73 -31.87 21.38 -9.07
CA PRO A 73 -31.72 22.79 -9.42
C PRO A 73 -30.27 23.04 -9.86
N PRO A 74 -30.00 24.02 -10.74
CA PRO A 74 -28.65 24.36 -11.16
C PRO A 74 -27.75 24.37 -9.93
N GLN A 75 -26.78 23.45 -9.87
CA GLN A 75 -25.95 23.35 -8.69
C GLN A 75 -25.19 24.67 -8.57
N GLU A 76 -25.56 25.46 -7.58
CA GLU A 76 -24.81 26.64 -7.18
C GLU A 76 -23.36 26.21 -6.97
N ALA A 77 -22.43 26.98 -7.53
CA ALA A 77 -21.01 26.66 -7.52
C ALA A 77 -20.51 26.59 -6.06
N ILE A 78 -20.48 25.38 -5.52
CA ILE A 78 -19.87 25.07 -4.23
C ILE A 78 -18.38 25.35 -4.38
N SER A 79 -17.79 26.03 -3.40
CA SER A 79 -16.39 26.44 -3.42
C SER A 79 -15.45 25.22 -3.52
N GLU A 80 -14.36 25.32 -4.29
CA GLU A 80 -13.36 24.25 -4.44
C GLU A 80 -12.83 23.73 -3.09
N GLN A 81 -12.79 24.60 -2.07
CA GLN A 81 -12.38 24.27 -0.71
C GLN A 81 -13.41 23.41 0.04
N GLU A 82 -14.71 23.59 -0.22
CA GLU A 82 -15.78 22.78 0.39
C GLU A 82 -15.86 21.39 -0.24
N HIS A 83 -15.62 21.30 -1.55
CA HIS A 83 -15.49 20.01 -2.23
C HIS A 83 -14.33 19.19 -1.68
N LEU A 84 -13.18 19.83 -1.46
CA LEU A 84 -12.01 19.15 -0.93
C LEU A 84 -12.27 18.69 0.51
N SER A 85 -12.81 19.53 1.39
CA SER A 85 -13.06 19.14 2.80
C SER A 85 -14.03 17.96 2.93
N SER A 86 -15.11 17.95 2.14
CA SER A 86 -16.06 16.84 2.10
C SER A 86 -15.43 15.57 1.54
N PHE A 87 -14.60 15.70 0.50
CA PHE A 87 -13.86 14.57 -0.08
C PHE A 87 -12.81 13.99 0.88
N LEU A 88 -12.07 14.84 1.57
CA LEU A 88 -11.11 14.45 2.63
C LEU A 88 -11.84 13.65 3.72
N SER A 89 -12.95 14.17 4.23
CA SER A 89 -13.75 13.50 5.27
C SER A 89 -14.24 12.13 4.80
N TYR A 90 -14.75 12.03 3.57
CA TYR A 90 -15.15 10.75 2.96
C TYR A 90 -13.99 9.75 2.95
N VAL A 91 -12.82 10.15 2.46
CA VAL A 91 -11.68 9.24 2.32
C VAL A 91 -11.14 8.80 3.68
N PHE A 92 -10.93 9.70 4.64
CA PHE A 92 -10.44 9.30 5.97
C PHE A 92 -11.46 8.48 6.78
N THR A 93 -12.73 8.55 6.41
CA THR A 93 -13.79 7.71 7.01
C THR A 93 -13.86 6.31 6.39
N TYR A 94 -13.64 6.18 5.08
CA TYR A 94 -13.93 4.92 4.35
C TYR A 94 -12.74 4.23 3.73
N HIS A 95 -11.65 4.94 3.50
CA HIS A 95 -10.44 4.47 2.84
C HIS A 95 -9.20 4.71 3.71
N ARG A 96 -9.38 4.77 5.02
CA ARG A 96 -8.30 4.96 6.00
C ARG A 96 -7.16 3.93 5.84
N ASP A 97 -7.50 2.70 5.47
CA ASP A 97 -6.53 1.62 5.31
C ASP A 97 -5.90 1.58 3.91
N ASP A 98 -6.39 2.39 2.97
CA ASP A 98 -5.81 2.55 1.64
C ASP A 98 -4.70 3.61 1.69
N TRP A 99 -3.49 3.16 1.99
CA TRP A 99 -2.34 4.05 2.18
C TRP A 99 -2.02 4.90 0.95
N GLU A 100 -2.18 4.39 -0.27
CA GLU A 100 -1.87 5.14 -1.48
C GLU A 100 -2.88 6.26 -1.71
N LEU A 101 -4.17 5.99 -1.48
CA LEU A 101 -5.22 7.01 -1.56
C LEU A 101 -5.04 8.06 -0.45
N VAL A 102 -4.83 7.61 0.79
CA VAL A 102 -4.55 8.50 1.93
C VAL A 102 -3.33 9.37 1.68
N ARG A 103 -2.22 8.78 1.20
CA ARG A 103 -0.98 9.48 0.90
C ARG A 103 -1.21 10.56 -0.15
N SER A 104 -1.86 10.22 -1.26
CA SER A 104 -2.13 11.15 -2.36
C SER A 104 -2.96 12.33 -1.89
N ILE A 105 -3.94 12.07 -1.04
CA ILE A 105 -4.86 13.06 -0.54
C ILE A 105 -4.22 14.01 0.48
N ILE A 106 -3.35 13.50 1.35
CA ILE A 106 -2.57 14.35 2.26
C ILE A 106 -1.64 15.28 1.46
N LEU A 107 -1.02 14.78 0.38
CA LEU A 107 -0.19 15.62 -0.50
C LEU A 107 -1.02 16.71 -1.20
N ILE A 108 -2.22 16.38 -1.67
CA ILE A 108 -3.14 17.36 -2.29
C ILE A 108 -3.60 18.40 -1.26
N ARG A 109 -4.01 17.97 -0.05
CA ARG A 109 -4.39 18.85 1.07
C ARG A 109 -3.27 19.85 1.39
N ASP A 110 -2.04 19.36 1.45
CA ASP A 110 -0.86 20.16 1.80
C ASP A 110 -0.29 20.92 0.57
N GLY A 111 -1.00 20.92 -0.56
CA GLY A 111 -0.61 21.65 -1.77
C GLY A 111 0.75 21.24 -2.32
N TYR A 112 1.10 19.96 -2.19
CA TYR A 112 2.42 19.41 -2.56
C TYR A 112 3.57 20.24 -1.99
N THR A 113 3.47 20.60 -0.71
CA THR A 113 4.45 21.46 -0.04
C THR A 113 4.82 20.85 1.31
N CYS A 114 6.12 20.80 1.60
CA CYS A 114 6.63 20.34 2.89
C CYS A 114 6.17 21.30 4.00
N SER A 115 5.46 20.79 5.01
CA SER A 115 4.96 21.61 6.11
C SER A 115 6.07 22.22 7.00
N LYS A 116 7.30 21.68 6.95
CA LYS A 116 8.44 22.17 7.75
C LYS A 116 9.25 23.25 7.05
N CYS A 117 9.58 23.07 5.77
CA CYS A 117 10.51 23.95 5.05
C CYS A 117 9.94 24.60 3.79
N GLY A 118 8.71 24.27 3.39
CA GLY A 118 8.09 24.78 2.16
C GLY A 118 8.62 24.16 0.86
N GLY A 119 9.57 23.23 0.92
CA GLY A 119 10.09 22.54 -0.27
C GLY A 119 9.02 21.70 -0.97
N LYS A 120 9.09 21.60 -2.29
CA LYS A 120 8.12 20.86 -3.13
C LYS A 120 8.65 19.55 -3.72
N GLU A 121 9.90 19.22 -3.42
CA GLU A 121 10.59 18.05 -3.97
C GLU A 121 10.68 16.90 -2.96
N LEU A 122 10.67 15.66 -3.49
CA LEU A 122 10.86 14.43 -2.73
C LEU A 122 9.95 14.35 -1.49
N LEU A 123 8.66 14.61 -1.71
CA LEU A 123 7.65 14.64 -0.66
C LEU A 123 7.18 13.24 -0.25
N GLY A 124 6.97 13.08 1.04
CA GLY A 124 6.36 11.91 1.65
C GLY A 124 5.44 12.30 2.79
N VAL A 125 4.57 11.36 3.16
CA VAL A 125 3.65 11.54 4.28
C VAL A 125 4.23 10.82 5.49
N HIS A 126 4.42 11.58 6.57
CA HIS A 126 4.94 11.12 7.84
C HIS A 126 3.81 10.96 8.86
N ARG A 127 3.92 9.95 9.72
CA ARG A 127 3.02 9.74 10.87
C ARG A 127 3.66 10.35 12.12
N LYS A 128 3.00 11.35 12.72
CA LYS A 128 3.53 12.10 13.87
C LYS A 128 3.74 11.22 15.11
N ASP A 129 2.80 10.31 15.38
CA ASP A 129 2.75 9.60 16.66
C ASP A 129 3.37 8.20 16.59
N GLY A 130 3.91 7.80 15.42
CA GLY A 130 4.44 6.44 15.19
C GLY A 130 3.39 5.32 15.24
N THR A 131 2.13 5.63 15.56
CA THR A 131 1.02 4.69 15.56
C THR A 131 0.66 4.26 14.14
N GLY A 132 0.21 3.02 13.95
CA GLY A 132 -0.19 2.51 12.62
C GLY A 132 -1.50 3.09 12.06
N ARG A 133 -2.10 4.09 12.71
CA ARG A 133 -3.41 4.65 12.33
C ARG A 133 -3.22 5.84 11.39
N ASN A 134 -3.96 5.84 10.29
CA ASN A 134 -3.90 6.84 9.23
C ASN A 134 -4.95 7.95 9.42
N ASP A 135 -5.03 8.51 10.63
CA ASP A 135 -5.90 9.66 10.90
C ASP A 135 -5.31 10.94 10.27
N PRO A 136 -6.13 11.81 9.65
CA PRO A 136 -5.63 12.97 8.91
C PRO A 136 -4.78 13.93 9.74
N GLU A 137 -5.07 14.04 11.04
CA GLU A 137 -4.35 14.89 11.98
C GLU A 137 -2.95 14.34 12.34
N ASN A 138 -2.80 13.01 12.28
CA ASN A 138 -1.56 12.28 12.53
C ASN A 138 -0.65 12.26 11.28
N LEU A 139 -1.14 12.72 10.12
CA LEU A 139 -0.41 12.68 8.86
C LEU A 139 0.03 14.07 8.41
N VAL A 140 1.32 14.19 8.06
CA VAL A 140 1.93 15.46 7.60
C VAL A 140 2.82 15.24 6.38
N THR A 141 2.73 16.13 5.40
CA THR A 141 3.62 16.14 4.24
C THR A 141 4.99 16.72 4.58
N LEU A 142 6.05 15.96 4.37
CA LEU A 142 7.43 16.37 4.58
C LEU A 142 8.32 15.99 3.40
N CYS A 143 9.28 16.84 3.07
CA CYS A 143 10.35 16.46 2.15
C CYS A 143 11.31 15.47 2.81
N HIS A 144 12.05 14.73 1.98
CA HIS A 144 12.99 13.72 2.46
C HIS A 144 13.99 14.25 3.51
N LYS A 145 14.51 15.47 3.34
CA LYS A 145 15.45 16.10 4.30
C LYS A 145 14.79 16.31 5.66
N CYS A 146 13.61 16.93 5.69
CA CYS A 146 12.87 17.19 6.92
C CYS A 146 12.37 15.90 7.59
N HIS A 147 11.98 14.90 6.80
CA HIS A 147 11.58 13.59 7.30
C HIS A 147 12.73 12.88 8.03
N GLN A 148 13.93 12.91 7.46
CA GLN A 148 15.12 12.32 8.10
C GLN A 148 15.49 13.02 9.41
N GLU A 149 15.33 14.34 9.49
CA GLU A 149 15.65 15.11 10.70
C GLU A 149 14.80 14.68 11.90
N ILE A 150 13.53 14.36 11.68
CA ILE A 150 12.62 13.90 12.75
C ILE A 150 13.10 12.56 13.32
N HIS A 151 13.53 11.63 12.46
CA HIS A 151 14.09 10.36 12.92
C HIS A 151 15.50 10.48 13.51
N LYS A 152 16.26 11.52 13.14
CA LYS A 152 17.54 11.86 13.77
C LYS A 152 17.37 12.46 15.18
N SER A 153 16.23 13.09 15.49
CA SER A 153 15.98 13.71 16.81
C SER A 153 15.38 12.78 17.88
N ILE A 154 14.88 11.60 17.49
CA ILE A 154 14.28 10.62 18.43
C ILE A 154 15.32 9.59 18.95
N SER A 155 16.57 9.68 18.47
CA SER A 155 17.68 8.84 18.96
C SER A 155 18.47 9.56 20.08
N GLY A 156 18.16 9.27 21.34
CA GLY A 156 19.06 9.50 22.48
C GLY A 156 19.16 8.27 23.38
N PRO A 157 20.17 8.14 24.27
CA PRO A 157 21.55 8.62 24.22
C PRO A 157 22.50 7.63 23.53
N LYS A 158 23.61 8.16 23.01
CA LYS A 158 24.68 7.44 22.31
C LYS A 158 25.55 6.66 23.30
N VAL A 159 25.69 5.35 23.11
CA VAL A 159 26.88 4.62 23.59
C VAL A 159 28.06 4.98 22.68
N HIS A 160 29.21 5.22 23.30
CA HIS A 160 30.34 5.99 22.78
C HIS A 160 30.93 5.53 21.44
N LYS A 161 30.87 6.46 20.47
CA LYS A 161 31.97 7.04 19.68
C LYS A 161 33.25 6.20 19.51
N ILE A 162 33.57 5.87 18.25
CA ILE A 162 34.94 6.04 17.73
C ILE A 162 34.84 6.78 16.39
N GLU A 163 35.33 8.02 16.39
CA GLU A 163 35.50 8.87 15.20
C GLU A 163 36.67 8.39 14.37
N SER A 164 36.55 8.46 13.04
CA SER A 164 37.68 8.81 12.18
C SER A 164 37.21 9.48 10.89
N LYS A 165 37.30 10.82 10.93
CA LYS A 165 37.66 11.78 9.88
C LYS A 165 37.43 11.38 8.42
N SER A 166 36.54 12.12 7.74
CA SER A 166 36.55 12.25 6.28
C SER A 166 37.84 12.96 5.81
N PRO A 167 38.29 12.69 4.56
CA PRO A 167 38.40 13.82 3.64
C PRO A 167 38.00 13.53 2.17
N LYS A 168 37.21 14.47 1.63
CA LYS A 168 37.22 15.12 0.29
C LYS A 168 37.19 14.28 -1.01
N LYS A 169 36.14 14.49 -1.83
CA LYS A 169 36.14 14.42 -3.32
C LYS A 169 37.00 15.56 -3.91
N PRO A 170 37.44 15.61 -5.20
CA PRO A 170 36.78 15.14 -6.46
C PRO A 170 37.82 14.65 -7.53
N PRO A 171 37.63 14.70 -8.88
CA PRO A 171 36.46 14.55 -9.78
C PRO A 171 36.65 13.47 -10.90
N GLU A 172 35.56 13.27 -11.66
CA GLU A 172 35.48 12.94 -13.11
C GLU A 172 35.74 11.54 -13.71
N LYS A 173 34.93 11.28 -14.75
CA LYS A 173 34.82 10.08 -15.61
C LYS A 173 35.90 10.14 -16.71
N PRO A 174 36.29 9.02 -17.38
CA PRO A 174 35.53 8.58 -18.56
C PRO A 174 35.50 7.05 -18.84
N LYS A 175 34.35 6.65 -19.41
CA LYS A 175 34.06 5.69 -20.50
C LYS A 175 34.90 4.41 -20.76
N THR A 176 34.09 3.39 -21.10
CA THR A 176 34.27 2.30 -22.10
C THR A 176 35.11 1.06 -21.77
N GLY A 177 34.49 -0.11 -22.00
CA GLY A 177 35.17 -1.29 -22.55
C GLY A 177 35.33 -2.49 -21.62
N THR A 178 34.41 -3.46 -21.76
CA THR A 178 34.61 -4.92 -21.84
C THR A 178 35.82 -5.56 -21.13
N THR A 179 35.58 -6.43 -20.13
CA THR A 179 35.70 -7.91 -20.22
C THR A 179 35.69 -8.55 -18.83
N ILE A 180 34.82 -9.54 -18.71
CA ILE A 180 34.74 -10.72 -17.85
C ILE A 180 36.04 -11.05 -17.07
N ASP A 181 35.97 -11.11 -15.73
CA ASP A 181 36.24 -12.34 -14.95
C ASP A 181 36.08 -12.17 -13.42
N LYS A 182 35.19 -13.01 -12.88
CA LYS A 182 35.35 -13.89 -11.71
C LYS A 182 35.82 -13.32 -10.34
N ALA A 183 34.87 -13.41 -9.41
CA ALA A 183 34.97 -13.79 -7.99
C ALA A 183 35.08 -12.71 -6.89
N LEU A 184 34.28 -12.99 -5.83
CA LEU A 184 34.22 -12.47 -4.46
C LEU A 184 33.51 -11.12 -4.19
N SER A 185 32.31 -11.19 -3.61
CA SER A 185 32.19 -11.10 -2.14
C SER A 185 30.77 -11.49 -1.71
N GLU A 186 30.67 -12.62 -1.00
CA GLU A 186 29.50 -12.95 -0.20
C GLU A 186 29.23 -11.84 0.81
N GLY A 187 27.97 -11.41 0.93
CA GLY A 187 27.54 -10.54 2.03
C GLY A 187 27.62 -9.04 1.79
N LYS A 188 27.41 -8.55 0.56
CA LYS A 188 27.17 -7.12 0.34
C LYS A 188 25.85 -6.74 1.04
N GLU A 189 25.96 -6.04 2.17
CA GLU A 189 24.81 -5.44 2.85
C GLU A 189 24.29 -4.27 2.01
N LEU A 190 23.03 -4.38 1.59
CA LEU A 190 22.41 -3.39 0.73
C LEU A 190 21.08 -2.95 1.35
N SER A 191 20.81 -1.65 1.32
CA SER A 191 19.51 -1.13 1.71
C SER A 191 18.45 -1.55 0.70
N ARG A 192 17.26 -1.87 1.20
CA ARG A 192 16.07 -2.13 0.38
C ARG A 192 15.85 -1.05 -0.70
N HIS A 193 16.05 0.22 -0.38
CA HIS A 193 15.82 1.31 -1.32
C HIS A 193 16.86 1.33 -2.44
N THR A 194 18.13 1.07 -2.12
CA THR A 194 19.22 0.97 -3.11
C THR A 194 18.93 -0.12 -4.14
N ILE A 195 18.49 -1.30 -3.68
CA ILE A 195 18.13 -2.39 -4.59
C ILE A 195 16.98 -1.95 -5.51
N LEU A 196 15.91 -1.38 -4.96
CA LEU A 196 14.75 -0.96 -5.77
C LEU A 196 15.06 0.18 -6.75
N ASP A 197 15.96 1.11 -6.38
CA ASP A 197 16.41 2.19 -7.26
C ASP A 197 17.22 1.65 -8.44
N GLU A 198 18.14 0.72 -8.18
CA GLU A 198 19.01 0.13 -9.19
C GLU A 198 18.28 -0.81 -10.17
N LEU A 199 17.15 -1.38 -9.74
CA LEU A 199 16.27 -2.15 -10.62
C LEU A 199 15.50 -1.25 -11.59
N THR A 200 15.56 0.09 -11.47
CA THR A 200 14.98 1.06 -12.43
C THR A 200 13.53 0.76 -12.83
N PRO A 201 12.58 0.67 -11.89
CA PRO A 201 11.18 0.44 -12.21
C PRO A 201 10.63 1.58 -13.09
N ALA A 202 9.82 1.24 -14.09
CA ALA A 202 9.20 2.14 -15.06
C ALA A 202 8.16 3.10 -14.44
N GLY A 203 7.88 2.97 -13.13
CA GLY A 203 6.96 3.83 -12.40
C GLY A 203 6.71 3.35 -10.97
N LEU A 204 5.87 4.08 -10.24
CA LEU A 204 5.57 3.79 -8.83
C LEU A 204 4.92 2.42 -8.63
N ALA A 205 3.99 2.02 -9.50
CA ALA A 205 3.33 0.72 -9.43
C ALA A 205 4.31 -0.46 -9.56
N GLN A 206 5.26 -0.37 -10.50
CA GLN A 206 6.30 -1.40 -10.66
C GLN A 206 7.29 -1.39 -9.50
N ARG A 207 7.60 -0.21 -8.94
CA ARG A 207 8.45 -0.09 -7.75
C ARG A 207 7.81 -0.77 -6.54
N THR A 208 6.52 -0.59 -6.32
CA THR A 208 5.78 -1.26 -5.23
C THR A 208 5.77 -2.77 -5.43
N ALA A 209 5.45 -3.24 -6.64
CA ALA A 209 5.49 -4.68 -6.97
C ALA A 209 6.89 -5.29 -6.76
N PHE A 210 7.95 -4.60 -7.18
CA PHE A 210 9.34 -5.03 -6.92
C PHE A 210 9.67 -5.01 -5.42
N GLY A 211 9.09 -4.10 -4.66
CA GLY A 211 9.17 -4.09 -3.21
C GLY A 211 8.58 -5.36 -2.60
N ASP A 212 7.39 -5.75 -2.99
CA ASP A 212 6.71 -6.95 -2.45
C ASP A 212 7.44 -8.24 -2.88
N LEU A 213 7.90 -8.31 -4.13
CA LEU A 213 8.75 -9.38 -4.64
C LEU A 213 10.07 -9.47 -3.85
N LEU A 214 10.74 -8.34 -3.58
CA LEU A 214 11.97 -8.31 -2.81
C LEU A 214 11.74 -8.77 -1.36
N SER A 215 10.65 -8.34 -0.72
CA SER A 215 10.26 -8.82 0.62
C SER A 215 10.06 -10.34 0.63
N THR A 216 9.42 -10.87 -0.42
CA THR A 216 9.15 -12.30 -0.57
C THR A 216 10.45 -13.08 -0.82
N ALA A 217 11.34 -12.55 -1.67
CA ALA A 217 12.65 -13.14 -1.95
C ALA A 217 13.55 -13.19 -0.71
N ILE A 218 13.53 -12.14 0.13
CA ILE A 218 14.27 -12.12 1.41
C ILE A 218 13.74 -13.19 2.37
N ALA A 219 12.41 -13.39 2.41
CA ALA A 219 11.79 -14.38 3.28
C ALA A 219 12.06 -15.81 2.82
N LEU A 220 12.02 -16.07 1.50
CA LEU A 220 12.21 -17.42 0.95
C LEU A 220 13.69 -17.81 0.83
N ARG A 221 14.59 -16.86 0.53
CA ARG A 221 16.02 -17.06 0.21
C ARG A 221 16.32 -17.94 -1.01
N ASN A 222 15.54 -18.99 -1.24
CA ASN A 222 15.57 -19.87 -2.40
C ASN A 222 14.14 -20.08 -2.89
N PHE A 223 13.83 -19.73 -4.15
CA PHE A 223 12.46 -19.72 -4.67
C PHE A 223 12.38 -20.02 -6.16
N SER A 224 11.25 -20.55 -6.63
CA SER A 224 10.90 -20.61 -8.06
C SER A 224 10.17 -19.34 -8.52
N LEU A 225 10.06 -19.16 -9.84
CA LEU A 225 9.33 -18.03 -10.43
C LEU A 225 7.83 -18.05 -10.06
N GLU A 226 7.23 -19.23 -10.00
CA GLU A 226 5.83 -19.45 -9.63
C GLU A 226 5.61 -19.19 -8.13
N GLU A 227 6.52 -19.70 -7.29
CA GLU A 227 6.47 -19.54 -5.83
C GLU A 227 6.48 -18.06 -5.42
N ILE A 228 7.39 -17.25 -6.00
CA ILE A 228 7.48 -15.83 -5.69
C ILE A 228 6.27 -15.05 -6.23
N SER A 229 5.75 -15.41 -7.40
CA SER A 229 4.57 -14.78 -8.02
C SER A 229 3.30 -15.01 -7.19
N VAL A 230 3.03 -16.26 -6.78
CA VAL A 230 1.84 -16.61 -5.97
C VAL A 230 1.90 -15.93 -4.61
N ARG A 231 3.06 -15.96 -3.94
CA ARG A 231 3.20 -15.44 -2.57
C ARG A 231 3.17 -13.91 -2.50
N SER A 232 3.67 -13.22 -3.53
CA SER A 232 3.60 -11.76 -3.65
C SER A 232 2.30 -11.26 -4.30
N ARG A 233 1.43 -12.17 -4.80
CA ARG A 233 0.23 -11.85 -5.59
C ARG A 233 0.55 -10.97 -6.81
N CYS A 234 1.72 -11.19 -7.41
CA CYS A 234 2.22 -10.42 -8.54
C CYS A 234 2.14 -11.25 -9.83
N PRO A 235 1.75 -10.68 -10.99
CA PRO A 235 1.77 -11.40 -12.26
C PRO A 235 3.15 -11.99 -12.59
N VAL A 236 3.15 -13.18 -13.19
CA VAL A 236 4.39 -13.92 -13.55
C VAL A 236 5.30 -13.11 -14.47
N SER A 237 4.73 -12.30 -15.38
CA SER A 237 5.49 -11.41 -16.28
C SER A 237 6.33 -10.38 -15.51
N ILE A 238 5.79 -9.81 -14.44
CA ILE A 238 6.49 -8.84 -13.60
C ILE A 238 7.50 -9.53 -12.69
N ALA A 239 7.16 -10.70 -12.14
CA ALA A 239 8.10 -11.52 -11.37
C ALA A 239 9.31 -11.94 -12.21
N LYS A 240 9.10 -12.31 -13.48
CA LYS A 240 10.16 -12.68 -14.43
C LYS A 240 11.09 -11.50 -14.68
N LEU A 241 10.52 -10.33 -14.97
CA LEU A 241 11.28 -9.09 -15.17
C LEU A 241 12.08 -8.69 -13.91
N PHE A 242 11.51 -8.88 -12.73
CA PHE A 242 12.21 -8.67 -11.47
C PHE A 242 13.41 -9.62 -11.32
N CYS A 243 13.21 -10.93 -11.53
CA CYS A 243 14.28 -11.92 -11.45
C CYS A 243 15.40 -11.66 -12.45
N GLU A 244 15.06 -11.31 -13.71
CA GLU A 244 16.03 -10.95 -14.73
C GLU A 244 16.89 -9.76 -14.29
N ARG A 245 16.26 -8.68 -13.80
CA ARG A 245 16.99 -7.48 -13.34
C ARG A 245 17.81 -7.74 -12.09
N MET A 246 17.32 -8.56 -11.16
CA MET A 246 18.07 -8.97 -9.98
C MET A 246 19.27 -9.86 -10.35
N GLY A 247 19.11 -10.75 -11.34
CA GLY A 247 20.17 -11.61 -11.85
C GLY A 247 21.26 -10.81 -12.56
N ASN A 248 20.88 -9.84 -13.40
CA ASN A 248 21.81 -8.93 -14.08
C ASN A 248 22.65 -8.09 -13.10
N ARG A 249 22.14 -7.86 -11.89
CA ARG A 249 22.86 -7.16 -10.81
C ARG A 249 23.65 -8.12 -9.89
N GLY A 250 23.56 -9.43 -10.10
CA GLY A 250 24.19 -10.45 -9.26
C GLY A 250 23.53 -10.62 -7.89
N TYR A 251 22.31 -10.14 -7.71
CA TYR A 251 21.58 -10.21 -6.44
C TYR A 251 20.93 -11.56 -6.21
N ILE A 252 20.55 -12.23 -7.30
CA ILE A 252 20.08 -13.61 -7.28
C ILE A 252 20.92 -14.44 -8.25
N GLN A 253 21.03 -15.73 -7.97
CA GLN A 253 21.62 -16.70 -8.88
C GLN A 253 20.57 -17.73 -9.27
N ASP A 254 20.45 -18.01 -10.56
CA ASP A 254 19.64 -19.12 -11.07
C ASP A 254 20.44 -20.43 -10.97
N LYS A 255 19.84 -21.44 -10.36
CA LYS A 255 20.32 -22.82 -10.28
C LYS A 255 19.17 -23.72 -10.72
N GLU A 256 19.22 -24.16 -11.99
CA GLU A 256 18.28 -25.13 -12.56
C GLU A 256 16.80 -24.75 -12.36
N GLY A 257 16.44 -23.47 -12.53
CA GLY A 257 15.06 -22.98 -12.40
C GLY A 257 14.65 -22.55 -11.00
N ARG A 258 15.58 -22.56 -10.04
CA ARG A 258 15.41 -21.95 -8.71
C ARG A 258 16.38 -20.80 -8.52
N TYR A 259 15.87 -19.68 -8.01
CA TYR A 259 16.65 -18.48 -7.71
C TYR A 259 17.09 -18.47 -6.25
N GLU A 260 18.37 -18.21 -6.01
CA GLU A 260 18.96 -18.05 -4.69
C GLU A 260 19.41 -16.60 -4.45
N LEU A 261 18.92 -15.97 -3.36
CA LEU A 261 19.26 -14.59 -2.99
C LEU A 261 20.64 -14.53 -2.34
N ARG A 262 21.59 -13.85 -3.01
CA ARG A 262 23.00 -13.75 -2.59
C ARG A 262 23.33 -12.50 -1.76
N VAL A 263 22.39 -11.57 -1.63
CA VAL A 263 22.58 -10.32 -0.89
C VAL A 263 21.90 -10.35 0.48
N LYS A 264 22.50 -9.65 1.44
CA LYS A 264 21.86 -9.37 2.73
C LYS A 264 21.19 -8.01 2.62
N VAL A 265 19.86 -8.00 2.69
CA VAL A 265 19.08 -6.76 2.63
C VAL A 265 18.87 -6.24 4.04
N VAL A 266 19.38 -5.05 4.32
CA VAL A 266 19.20 -4.34 5.59
C VAL A 266 17.84 -3.62 5.55
N ARG A 267 17.12 -3.65 6.68
CA ARG A 267 15.82 -2.99 6.84
C ARG A 267 15.93 -1.48 6.79
#